data_AF-A0A959C0Q4-F1
#
_entry.id   AF-A0A959C0Q4-F1
#
_cell.length_a   1.000
_cell.length_b   1.000
_cell.length_c   1.000
_cell.angle_alpha   90.00
_cell.angle_beta   90.00
_cell.angle_gamma   90.00
#
_symmetry.space_group_name_H-M   'P 1'
#
loop_
_entity.id
_entity.type
_entity.pdbx_description
1 polymer ?
#
loop_
_entity_poly.entity_id
_entity_poly.type
_entity_poly.pdbx_seq_one_letter_code
_entity_poly.pdbx_strand_id
1 'polypeptide(L)'
;MFTTFRITASAFYSALFLSLLIACQPAGPGAKQPQDNEPPARLASALPADTQAFDTDYLMGRFDPASHPDFTLVENRYASRAGLYLRKDTYDAFLKMYEAAKKDGITLTILSATRNFDYQKGIWEAKWTGATAIENGKNASKAYPNPTQRALKILEYSSMPGSSRHHWGTDMDLNALNNEHFETGQGLKTYQWLVANAPGFGFCQPYSPKGEARPYGYNEEKWHWSYLPIALPLTQLAREKLKDEMIQGFKGAETAREVGVVEKYVLGINAICL
;
A
#
# COMPACT_ATOMS: atom_id res chain seq x y z
N MET A 1 55.44 -24.74 -28.58
CA MET A 1 55.66 -24.42 -30.01
C MET A 1 54.84 -25.43 -30.81
N PHE A 2 53.82 -24.95 -31.51
CA PHE A 2 52.90 -25.63 -32.45
C PHE A 2 52.27 -26.98 -32.05
N THR A 3 50.95 -26.96 -31.84
CA THR A 3 50.08 -28.04 -32.32
C THR A 3 48.80 -27.44 -32.91
N THR A 4 48.44 -27.98 -34.06
CA THR A 4 47.58 -27.40 -35.09
C THR A 4 46.33 -28.26 -35.31
N PHE A 5 45.26 -27.61 -35.76
CA PHE A 5 44.15 -28.11 -36.60
C PHE A 5 43.17 -29.15 -36.01
N ARG A 6 41.86 -28.85 -36.07
CA ARG A 6 41.00 -29.16 -37.24
C ARG A 6 39.58 -28.58 -37.06
N ILE A 7 39.13 -27.86 -38.09
CA ILE A 7 37.73 -27.51 -38.36
C ILE A 7 37.30 -28.38 -39.56
N THR A 8 36.15 -29.03 -39.47
CA THR A 8 35.41 -29.66 -40.59
C THR A 8 33.92 -29.49 -40.27
N ALA A 9 33.18 -28.65 -40.99
CA ALA A 9 32.57 -28.85 -42.31
C ALA A 9 31.12 -29.38 -42.20
N SER A 10 30.21 -28.55 -42.70
CA SER A 10 28.76 -28.75 -42.81
C SER A 10 28.37 -29.88 -43.78
N ALA A 11 27.23 -30.52 -43.53
CA ALA A 11 26.48 -31.25 -44.54
C ALA A 11 24.97 -31.07 -44.32
N PHE A 12 24.30 -30.52 -45.34
CA PHE A 12 22.85 -30.55 -45.53
C PHE A 12 22.44 -31.93 -46.04
N TYR A 13 21.33 -32.50 -45.54
CA TYR A 13 20.50 -33.44 -46.29
C TYR A 13 19.03 -33.32 -45.87
N SER A 14 18.17 -33.25 -46.88
CA SER A 14 16.72 -33.15 -46.82
C SER A 14 16.03 -34.52 -46.72
N ALA A 15 14.77 -34.44 -46.26
CA ALA A 15 13.62 -35.31 -46.57
C ALA A 15 13.48 -36.63 -45.78
N LEU A 16 12.36 -36.79 -45.05
CA LEU A 16 11.16 -37.50 -45.53
C LEU A 16 10.07 -37.46 -44.44
N PHE A 17 8.83 -37.24 -44.85
CA PHE A 17 7.62 -37.44 -44.03
C PHE A 17 7.45 -38.93 -43.70
N LEU A 18 7.21 -39.25 -42.42
CA LEU A 18 6.55 -40.50 -42.05
C LEU A 18 5.57 -40.24 -40.89
N SER A 19 4.30 -40.26 -41.25
CA SER A 19 3.15 -40.28 -40.37
C SER A 19 3.13 -41.57 -39.53
N LEU A 20 3.23 -41.43 -38.21
CA LEU A 20 2.76 -42.45 -37.27
C LEU A 20 1.47 -41.97 -36.60
N LEU A 21 0.37 -42.61 -37.00
CA LEU A 21 -0.88 -42.66 -36.26
C LEU A 21 -0.64 -43.51 -35.01
N ILE A 22 -0.75 -42.91 -33.82
CA ILE A 22 -0.96 -43.64 -32.58
C ILE A 22 -2.28 -43.18 -31.98
N ALA A 23 -3.15 -44.16 -31.81
CA ALA A 23 -4.54 -44.05 -31.45
C ALA A 23 -4.75 -43.46 -30.04
N CYS A 24 -5.80 -42.64 -29.91
CA CYS A 24 -6.41 -42.27 -28.64
C CYS A 24 -7.01 -43.50 -27.95
N GLN A 25 -6.74 -43.65 -26.66
CA GLN A 25 -7.64 -44.34 -25.72
C GLN A 25 -8.12 -43.32 -24.66
N PRO A 26 -9.39 -43.39 -24.22
CA PRO A 26 -9.98 -42.39 -23.34
C PRO A 26 -9.65 -42.68 -21.87
N ALA A 27 -9.15 -41.68 -21.15
CA ALA A 27 -9.14 -41.70 -19.69
C ALA A 27 -10.51 -41.23 -19.17
N GLY A 28 -11.08 -42.01 -18.24
CA GLY A 28 -12.40 -41.79 -17.64
C GLY A 28 -12.49 -40.55 -16.73
N PRO A 29 -13.71 -40.24 -16.23
CA PRO A 29 -14.03 -38.94 -15.65
C PRO A 29 -13.63 -38.87 -14.18
N GLY A 30 -12.96 -37.79 -13.77
CA GLY A 30 -12.79 -37.52 -12.33
C GLY A 30 -11.56 -36.77 -11.89
N ALA A 31 -11.28 -35.61 -12.48
CA ALA A 31 -10.50 -34.57 -11.82
C ALA A 31 -11.00 -33.21 -12.32
N LYS A 32 -11.73 -32.47 -11.47
CA LYS A 32 -12.05 -31.07 -11.77
C LYS A 32 -10.73 -30.31 -11.78
N GLN A 33 -10.36 -29.79 -12.95
CA GLN A 33 -9.29 -28.81 -13.05
C GLN A 33 -9.63 -27.58 -12.19
N PRO A 34 -8.63 -26.90 -11.60
CA PRO A 34 -8.86 -25.65 -10.89
C PRO A 34 -9.47 -24.67 -11.88
N GLN A 35 -10.67 -24.18 -11.58
CA GLN A 35 -11.27 -23.11 -12.35
C GLN A 35 -10.34 -21.91 -12.29
N ASP A 36 -10.03 -21.37 -13.47
CA ASP A 36 -9.41 -20.09 -13.64
C ASP A 36 -10.21 -19.06 -12.84
N ASN A 37 -9.66 -18.62 -11.71
CA ASN A 37 -10.22 -17.53 -10.94
C ASN A 37 -9.94 -16.24 -11.72
N GLU A 38 -10.85 -15.90 -12.64
CA GLU A 38 -10.98 -14.52 -13.09
C GLU A 38 -11.07 -13.61 -11.86
N PRO A 39 -10.30 -12.51 -11.78
CA PRO A 39 -10.48 -11.53 -10.72
C PRO A 39 -11.92 -11.03 -10.77
N PRO A 40 -12.62 -10.93 -9.62
CA PRO A 40 -14.02 -10.51 -9.63
C PRO A 40 -14.14 -9.13 -10.26
N ALA A 41 -14.75 -9.10 -11.44
CA ALA A 41 -15.16 -7.86 -12.08
C ALA A 41 -16.21 -7.17 -11.21
N ARG A 42 -15.95 -5.89 -10.93
CA ARG A 42 -16.86 -4.86 -10.38
C ARG A 42 -17.04 -4.84 -8.85
N LEU A 43 -16.05 -4.30 -8.15
CA LEU A 43 -16.29 -3.32 -7.09
C LEU A 43 -16.49 -1.92 -7.72
N ALA A 44 -17.53 -1.81 -8.54
CA ALA A 44 -18.15 -0.52 -8.85
C ALA A 44 -19.50 -0.51 -8.14
N SER A 45 -19.49 -0.73 -6.82
CA SER A 45 -20.64 -0.32 -6.01
C SER A 45 -20.64 1.20 -6.03
N ALA A 46 -21.75 1.77 -6.50
CA ALA A 46 -21.95 3.20 -6.67
C ALA A 46 -21.32 4.00 -5.53
N LEU A 47 -20.49 4.97 -5.90
CA LEU A 47 -19.99 6.02 -5.01
C LEU A 47 -21.19 6.55 -4.20
N PRO A 48 -21.10 6.63 -2.86
CA PRO A 48 -22.19 7.18 -2.07
C PRO A 48 -22.55 8.57 -2.61
N ALA A 49 -23.85 8.80 -2.83
CA ALA A 49 -24.42 9.93 -3.55
C ALA A 49 -24.29 11.29 -2.83
N ASP A 50 -23.40 11.39 -1.86
CA ASP A 50 -23.14 12.61 -1.08
C ASP A 50 -21.63 12.76 -0.88
N THR A 51 -20.90 12.92 -1.99
CA THR A 51 -19.54 13.46 -1.92
C THR A 51 -19.67 14.94 -1.62
N GLN A 52 -19.73 15.28 -0.33
CA GLN A 52 -19.29 16.59 0.11
C GLN A 52 -17.95 16.83 -0.59
N ALA A 53 -17.86 17.87 -1.42
CA ALA A 53 -16.77 18.02 -2.39
C ALA A 53 -15.44 18.01 -1.63
N PHE A 54 -14.71 16.89 -1.73
CA PHE A 54 -13.37 16.79 -1.17
C PHE A 54 -12.56 17.96 -1.73
N ASP A 55 -11.94 18.72 -0.84
CA ASP A 55 -11.08 19.82 -1.21
C ASP A 55 -9.62 19.49 -0.87
N THR A 56 -8.74 20.44 -1.13
CA THR A 56 -7.31 20.27 -0.85
C THR A 56 -7.02 20.22 0.65
N ASP A 57 -7.84 20.85 1.49
CA ASP A 57 -7.67 20.81 2.94
C ASP A 57 -8.00 19.42 3.48
N TYR A 58 -9.05 18.77 2.96
CA TYR A 58 -9.34 17.37 3.22
C TYR A 58 -8.17 16.46 2.82
N LEU A 59 -7.67 16.60 1.58
CA LEU A 59 -6.54 15.79 1.10
C LEU A 59 -5.28 15.93 1.95
N MET A 60 -5.05 17.13 2.49
CA MET A 60 -3.90 17.45 3.32
C MET A 60 -4.14 17.20 4.82
N GLY A 61 -5.32 16.70 5.20
CA GLY A 61 -5.68 16.40 6.58
C GLY A 61 -5.86 17.64 7.46
N ARG A 62 -6.18 18.80 6.88
CA ARG A 62 -6.38 20.07 7.59
C ARG A 62 -7.79 20.18 8.19
N PHE A 63 -8.19 19.16 8.93
CA PHE A 63 -9.47 19.09 9.63
C PHE A 63 -9.31 18.30 10.94
N ASP A 64 -10.30 18.40 11.82
CA ASP A 64 -10.37 17.56 13.02
C ASP A 64 -11.34 16.39 12.80
N PRO A 65 -10.87 15.13 12.74
CA PRO A 65 -11.73 13.98 12.55
C PRO A 65 -12.74 13.78 13.68
N ALA A 66 -12.51 14.32 14.88
CA ALA A 66 -13.46 14.22 15.98
C ALA A 66 -14.73 15.07 15.75
N SER A 67 -14.63 16.12 14.94
CA SER A 67 -15.73 17.03 14.61
C SER A 67 -16.28 16.83 13.19
N HIS A 68 -15.58 16.08 12.34
CA HIS A 68 -15.96 15.90 10.94
C HIS A 68 -17.14 14.92 10.80
N PRO A 69 -18.22 15.27 10.06
CA PRO A 69 -19.45 14.48 10.01
C PRO A 69 -19.26 13.05 9.47
N ASP A 70 -18.31 12.86 8.56
CA ASP A 70 -18.03 11.54 7.97
C ASP A 70 -17.20 10.60 8.83
N PHE A 71 -16.66 11.06 9.96
CA PHE A 71 -15.75 10.26 10.78
C PHE A 71 -16.46 9.68 12.00
N THR A 72 -15.95 8.55 12.47
CA THR A 72 -16.40 7.89 13.69
C THR A 72 -15.21 7.41 14.49
N LEU A 73 -15.38 7.40 15.82
CA LEU A 73 -14.41 6.82 16.73
C LEU A 73 -14.38 5.29 16.52
N VAL A 74 -13.18 4.74 16.35
CA VAL A 74 -12.94 3.31 16.32
C VAL A 74 -13.09 2.77 17.74
N GLU A 75 -13.89 1.72 17.92
CA GLU A 75 -14.08 1.12 19.23
C GLU A 75 -12.78 0.48 19.74
N ASN A 76 -12.48 0.65 21.03
CA ASN A 76 -11.23 0.20 21.65
C ASN A 76 -10.96 -1.30 21.48
N ARG A 77 -11.99 -2.14 21.32
CA ARG A 77 -11.83 -3.59 21.09
C ARG A 77 -11.18 -3.93 19.74
N TYR A 78 -11.15 -2.99 18.81
CA TYR A 78 -10.55 -3.15 17.49
C TYR A 78 -9.22 -2.40 17.34
N ALA A 79 -8.78 -1.69 18.37
CA ALA A 79 -7.64 -0.78 18.30
C ALA A 79 -6.64 -1.05 19.43
N SER A 80 -5.36 -0.76 19.17
CA SER A 80 -4.31 -0.85 20.21
C SER A 80 -4.38 0.29 21.23
N ARG A 81 -5.10 1.37 20.90
CA ARG A 81 -5.30 2.55 21.75
C ARG A 81 -6.61 3.25 21.42
N ALA A 82 -7.12 4.00 22.39
CA ALA A 82 -8.26 4.88 22.19
C ALA A 82 -7.93 6.11 21.31
N GLY A 83 -8.97 6.79 20.84
CA GLY A 83 -8.84 8.04 20.09
C GLY A 83 -8.42 7.87 18.63
N LEU A 84 -8.62 6.68 18.06
CA LEU A 84 -8.47 6.45 16.62
C LEU A 84 -9.79 6.74 15.92
N TYR A 85 -9.72 7.43 14.79
CA TYR A 85 -10.88 7.74 13.95
C TYR A 85 -10.69 7.15 12.56
N LEU A 86 -11.77 6.74 11.93
CA LEU A 86 -11.85 6.38 10.51
C LEU A 86 -13.07 7.07 9.91
N ARG A 87 -13.10 7.20 8.58
CA ARG A 87 -14.39 7.48 7.92
C ARG A 87 -15.38 6.35 8.25
N LYS A 88 -16.65 6.69 8.39
CA LYS A 88 -17.74 5.75 8.73
C LYS A 88 -17.81 4.59 7.72
N ASP A 89 -17.76 4.90 6.43
CA ASP A 89 -17.75 3.92 5.34
C ASP A 89 -16.58 2.91 5.44
N THR A 90 -15.39 3.41 5.74
CA THR A 90 -14.16 2.65 5.91
C THR A 90 -14.24 1.78 7.16
N TYR A 91 -14.77 2.32 8.26
CA TYR A 91 -14.97 1.58 9.50
C TYR A 91 -16.00 0.45 9.32
N ASP A 92 -17.11 0.70 8.66
CA ASP A 92 -18.13 -0.32 8.36
C ASP A 92 -17.56 -1.46 7.49
N ALA A 93 -16.72 -1.13 6.51
CA ALA A 93 -16.02 -2.12 5.71
C ALA A 93 -15.00 -2.92 6.55
N PHE A 94 -14.26 -2.24 7.42
CA PHE A 94 -13.33 -2.88 8.35
C PHE A 94 -14.04 -3.85 9.30
N LEU A 95 -15.21 -3.50 9.85
CA LEU A 95 -15.96 -4.39 10.74
C LEU A 95 -16.36 -5.70 10.04
N LYS A 96 -16.76 -5.63 8.77
CA LYS A 96 -17.05 -6.82 7.95
C LYS A 96 -15.79 -7.67 7.73
N MET A 97 -14.67 -7.04 7.40
CA MET A 97 -13.38 -7.71 7.24
C MET A 97 -12.91 -8.36 8.54
N TYR A 98 -13.04 -7.65 9.67
CA TYR A 98 -12.68 -8.14 11.00
C TYR A 98 -13.48 -9.39 11.37
N GLU A 99 -14.80 -9.40 11.18
CA GLU A 99 -15.64 -10.56 11.51
C GLU A 99 -15.32 -11.78 10.62
N ALA A 100 -14.97 -11.55 9.35
CA ALA A 100 -14.51 -12.63 8.48
C ALA A 100 -13.14 -13.17 8.93
N ALA A 101 -12.17 -12.30 9.20
CA ALA A 101 -10.85 -12.69 9.71
C ALA A 101 -10.97 -13.50 11.00
N LYS A 102 -11.85 -13.06 11.91
CA LYS A 102 -12.09 -13.71 13.20
C LYS A 102 -12.65 -15.13 13.05
N LYS A 103 -13.53 -15.37 12.07
CA LYS A 103 -14.04 -16.73 11.78
C LYS A 103 -12.92 -17.67 11.32
N ASP A 104 -11.91 -17.11 10.66
CA ASP A 104 -10.72 -17.86 10.20
C ASP A 104 -9.59 -17.88 11.25
N GLY A 105 -9.89 -17.49 12.49
CA GLY A 105 -8.93 -17.53 13.61
C GLY A 105 -7.90 -16.40 13.59
N ILE A 106 -8.16 -15.31 12.86
CA ILE A 106 -7.28 -14.14 12.75
C ILE A 106 -7.92 -12.95 13.45
N THR A 107 -7.19 -12.33 14.37
CA THR A 107 -7.63 -11.11 15.04
C THR A 107 -6.88 -9.92 14.48
N LEU A 108 -7.61 -9.00 13.84
CA LEU A 108 -7.06 -7.75 13.34
C LEU A 108 -7.11 -6.68 14.43
N THR A 109 -6.04 -5.90 14.56
CA THR A 109 -5.96 -4.79 15.52
C THR A 109 -5.46 -3.55 14.80
N ILE A 110 -6.22 -2.47 14.83
CA ILE A 110 -5.84 -1.18 14.26
C ILE A 110 -4.82 -0.50 15.19
N LEU A 111 -3.61 -0.26 14.68
CA LEU A 111 -2.55 0.46 15.39
C LEU A 111 -2.58 1.96 15.12
N SER A 112 -3.01 2.32 13.92
CA SER A 112 -3.03 3.69 13.40
C SER A 112 -4.14 3.79 12.37
N ALA A 113 -4.77 4.95 12.31
CA ALA A 113 -5.94 5.24 11.49
C ALA A 113 -5.81 6.69 10.99
N THR A 114 -6.89 7.47 11.01
CA THR A 114 -6.84 8.87 10.57
C THR A 114 -5.81 9.67 11.34
N ARG A 115 -5.00 10.43 10.60
CA ARG A 115 -4.03 11.40 11.15
C ARG A 115 -4.34 12.73 10.50
N ASN A 116 -4.64 13.76 11.27
CA ASN A 116 -4.73 15.11 10.71
C ASN A 116 -3.32 15.67 10.43
N PHE A 117 -3.25 16.84 9.81
CA PHE A 117 -2.01 17.52 9.44
C PHE A 117 -1.07 17.68 10.65
N ASP A 118 -1.60 18.17 11.77
CA ASP A 118 -0.81 18.46 12.97
C ASP A 118 -0.28 17.19 13.65
N TYR A 119 -1.07 16.13 13.68
CA TYR A 119 -0.61 14.83 14.18
C TYR A 119 0.53 14.29 13.32
N GLN A 120 0.38 14.34 11.99
CA GLN A 120 1.44 13.91 11.07
C GLN A 120 2.68 14.79 11.17
N LYS A 121 2.51 16.10 11.38
CA LYS A 121 3.60 17.05 11.65
C LYS A 121 4.37 16.69 12.91
N GLY A 122 3.69 16.30 13.99
CA GLY A 122 4.36 15.80 15.19
C GLY A 122 5.28 14.60 14.91
N ILE A 123 4.79 13.60 14.18
CA ILE A 123 5.58 12.40 13.81
C ILE A 123 6.78 12.80 12.94
N TRP A 124 6.53 13.58 11.89
CA TRP A 124 7.57 14.00 10.96
C TRP A 124 8.65 14.81 11.66
N GLU A 125 8.28 15.84 12.42
CA GLU A 125 9.25 16.72 13.06
C GLU A 125 10.04 16.02 14.16
N ALA A 126 9.44 15.08 14.89
CA ALA A 126 10.16 14.27 15.86
C ALA A 126 11.25 13.42 15.19
N LYS A 127 10.99 12.83 14.02
CA LYS A 127 12.01 12.14 13.21
C LYS A 127 13.03 13.12 12.62
N TRP A 128 12.57 14.25 12.10
CA TRP A 128 13.40 15.29 11.47
C TRP A 128 14.46 15.85 12.43
N THR A 129 14.06 16.16 13.66
CA THR A 129 14.99 16.65 14.70
C THR A 129 15.72 15.53 15.43
N GLY A 130 15.37 14.26 15.14
CA GLY A 130 15.93 13.08 15.78
C GLY A 130 15.55 12.90 17.24
N ALA A 131 14.42 13.50 17.67
CA ALA A 131 13.79 13.18 18.94
C ALA A 131 13.24 11.74 18.94
N THR A 132 12.83 11.27 17.76
CA THR A 132 12.52 9.86 17.47
C THR A 132 13.50 9.36 16.42
N ALA A 133 14.02 8.14 16.61
CA ALA A 133 14.85 7.51 15.60
C ALA A 133 14.01 7.16 14.35
N ILE A 134 14.65 7.17 13.19
CA ILE A 134 14.07 6.52 12.00
C ILE A 134 14.24 5.01 12.11
N GLU A 135 13.64 4.27 11.19
CA GLU A 135 13.36 2.83 11.27
C GLU A 135 14.64 1.99 11.44
N ASN A 136 15.78 2.45 10.93
CA ASN A 136 17.08 1.82 11.14
C ASN A 136 17.78 2.19 12.47
N GLY A 137 17.05 2.80 13.42
CA GLY A 137 17.55 3.22 14.72
C GLY A 137 18.39 4.50 14.74
N LYS A 138 18.59 5.17 13.60
CA LYS A 138 19.44 6.37 13.53
C LYS A 138 18.68 7.65 13.90
N ASN A 139 19.41 8.60 14.48
CA ASN A 139 18.97 9.99 14.57
C ASN A 139 19.18 10.65 13.19
N ALA A 140 18.09 10.96 12.49
CA ALA A 140 18.15 11.47 11.13
C ALA A 140 18.86 12.84 11.03
N SER A 141 18.71 13.71 12.05
CA SER A 141 19.34 15.02 12.07
C SER A 141 20.87 14.96 12.05
N LYS A 142 21.45 13.94 12.70
CA LYS A 142 22.89 13.71 12.78
C LYS A 142 23.40 12.89 11.61
N ALA A 143 22.69 11.81 11.26
CA ALA A 143 23.11 10.89 10.20
C ALA A 143 23.00 11.49 8.79
N TYR A 144 22.06 12.42 8.60
CA TYR A 144 21.77 13.05 7.31
C TYR A 144 21.69 14.58 7.49
N PRO A 145 22.82 15.29 7.48
CA PRO A 145 22.85 16.75 7.65
C PRO A 145 22.25 17.51 6.46
N ASN A 146 22.34 16.95 5.24
CA ASN A 146 21.67 17.51 4.07
C ASN A 146 20.13 17.32 4.19
N PRO A 147 19.33 18.40 4.09
CA PRO A 147 17.88 18.33 4.29
C PRO A 147 17.18 17.36 3.34
N THR A 148 17.53 17.35 2.05
CA THR A 148 16.89 16.49 1.05
C THR A 148 17.21 15.02 1.31
N GLN A 149 18.46 14.68 1.63
CA GLN A 149 18.82 13.30 2.02
C GLN A 149 18.10 12.87 3.31
N ARG A 150 17.95 13.78 4.28
CA ARG A 150 17.20 13.53 5.50
C ARG A 150 15.72 13.26 5.22
N ALA A 151 15.10 14.08 4.37
CA ALA A 151 13.73 13.91 3.94
C ALA A 151 13.54 12.55 3.27
N LEU A 152 14.39 12.21 2.29
CA LEU A 152 14.33 10.92 1.59
C LEU A 152 14.43 9.72 2.55
N LYS A 153 15.24 9.83 3.61
CA LYS A 153 15.40 8.77 4.61
C LYS A 153 14.18 8.62 5.52
N ILE A 154 13.54 9.72 5.91
CA ILE A 154 12.30 9.68 6.69
C ILE A 154 11.14 9.17 5.81
N LEU A 155 11.10 9.58 4.55
CA LEU A 155 10.14 9.18 3.53
C LEU A 155 10.25 7.69 3.12
N GLU A 156 11.20 6.92 3.66
CA GLU A 156 11.20 5.48 3.49
C GLU A 156 9.94 4.84 4.10
N TYR A 157 9.41 5.40 5.20
CA TYR A 157 8.25 4.88 5.94
C TYR A 157 7.35 5.97 6.59
N SER A 158 7.71 7.26 6.49
CA SER A 158 6.92 8.33 7.12
C SER A 158 6.64 9.47 6.16
N SER A 159 5.35 9.72 5.94
CA SER A 159 4.85 10.76 5.03
C SER A 159 5.13 12.17 5.55
N MET A 160 5.39 13.10 4.62
CA MET A 160 5.33 14.53 4.93
C MET A 160 3.90 14.91 5.38
N PRO A 161 3.74 15.87 6.31
CA PRO A 161 2.44 16.42 6.65
C PRO A 161 1.77 17.03 5.41
N GLY A 162 0.52 16.65 5.15
CA GLY A 162 -0.21 17.03 3.94
C GLY A 162 -0.07 16.04 2.78
N SER A 163 0.78 15.02 2.89
CA SER A 163 0.98 14.00 1.85
C SER A 163 0.65 12.58 2.30
N SER A 164 0.10 12.42 3.50
CA SER A 164 -0.27 11.11 4.04
C SER A 164 -1.65 10.66 3.54
N ARG A 165 -1.79 9.40 3.13
CA ARG A 165 -3.11 8.83 2.84
C ARG A 165 -3.94 8.61 4.11
N HIS A 166 -3.31 8.53 5.29
CA HIS A 166 -4.04 8.53 6.56
C HIS A 166 -4.83 9.83 6.81
N HIS A 167 -4.53 10.92 6.09
CA HIS A 167 -5.37 12.12 6.13
C HIS A 167 -6.79 11.83 5.66
N TRP A 168 -6.97 10.86 4.77
CA TRP A 168 -8.24 10.63 4.08
C TRP A 168 -9.24 9.82 4.90
N GLY A 169 -8.79 9.22 6.00
CA GLY A 169 -9.59 8.32 6.83
C GLY A 169 -9.95 6.98 6.18
N THR A 170 -9.32 6.68 5.05
CA THR A 170 -9.45 5.43 4.28
C THR A 170 -8.38 4.41 4.62
N ASP A 171 -7.30 4.83 5.28
CA ASP A 171 -6.08 4.06 5.46
C ASP A 171 -5.87 3.71 6.94
N MET A 172 -5.43 2.47 7.20
CA MET A 172 -5.17 1.94 8.53
C MET A 172 -3.94 1.03 8.56
N ASP A 173 -3.25 1.03 9.70
CA ASP A 173 -2.12 0.12 9.97
C ASP A 173 -2.60 -1.00 10.90
N LEU A 174 -2.45 -2.25 10.49
CA LEU A 174 -2.94 -3.42 11.20
C LEU A 174 -1.82 -4.22 11.87
N ASN A 175 -2.06 -4.69 13.09
CA ASN A 175 -1.29 -5.70 13.86
C ASN A 175 0.16 -5.37 14.25
N ALA A 176 1.01 -4.88 13.34
CA ALA A 176 2.41 -4.52 13.61
C ALA A 176 2.92 -3.45 12.64
N LEU A 177 3.95 -2.69 13.02
CA LEU A 177 4.59 -1.66 12.16
C LEU A 177 5.99 -2.08 11.70
N ASN A 178 6.19 -3.39 11.51
CA ASN A 178 7.44 -3.97 11.00
C ASN A 178 7.12 -5.20 10.14
N ASN A 179 7.90 -5.42 9.09
CA ASN A 179 7.60 -6.47 8.11
C ASN A 179 7.97 -7.85 8.65
N GLU A 180 8.96 -7.95 9.54
CA GLU A 180 9.40 -9.23 10.11
C GLU A 180 8.26 -9.94 10.86
N HIS A 181 7.36 -9.18 11.50
CA HIS A 181 6.15 -9.73 12.13
C HIS A 181 5.31 -10.56 11.15
N PHE A 182 5.19 -10.11 9.90
CA PHE A 182 4.34 -10.72 8.87
C PHE A 182 5.04 -11.81 8.06
N GLU A 183 6.26 -12.18 8.42
CA GLU A 183 7.06 -13.18 7.70
C GLU A 183 7.06 -14.53 8.37
N THR A 184 6.62 -14.62 9.62
CA THR A 184 6.59 -15.87 10.39
C THR A 184 5.34 -15.99 11.26
N GLY A 185 5.08 -17.22 11.74
CA GLY A 185 4.08 -17.49 12.78
C GLY A 185 2.67 -16.97 12.46
N GLN A 186 2.04 -16.34 13.45
CA GLN A 186 0.67 -15.81 13.33
C GLN A 186 0.60 -14.56 12.44
N GLY A 187 1.64 -13.74 12.41
CA GLY A 187 1.67 -12.55 11.55
C GLY A 187 1.72 -12.95 10.08
N LEU A 188 2.45 -13.99 9.70
CA LEU A 188 2.41 -14.55 8.34
C LEU A 188 1.01 -15.01 7.93
N LYS A 189 0.32 -15.75 8.80
CA LYS A 189 -1.07 -16.18 8.56
C LYS A 189 -2.00 -14.97 8.38
N THR A 190 -1.81 -13.94 9.20
CA THR A 190 -2.58 -12.69 9.14
C THR A 190 -2.37 -11.97 7.81
N TYR A 191 -1.11 -11.81 7.39
CA TYR A 191 -0.80 -11.16 6.11
C TYR A 191 -1.31 -11.94 4.91
N GLN A 192 -1.11 -13.26 4.88
CA GLN A 192 -1.62 -14.13 3.80
C GLN A 192 -3.15 -14.04 3.68
N TRP A 193 -3.86 -14.00 4.82
CA TRP A 193 -5.30 -13.83 4.82
C TRP A 193 -5.71 -12.46 4.29
N LEU A 194 -5.04 -11.38 4.71
CA LEU A 194 -5.34 -10.03 4.24
C LEU A 194 -5.12 -9.92 2.72
N VAL A 195 -3.99 -10.43 2.20
CA VAL A 195 -3.71 -10.45 0.75
C VAL A 195 -4.80 -11.19 -0.03
N ALA A 196 -5.29 -12.31 0.49
CA ALA A 196 -6.32 -13.11 -0.20
C ALA A 196 -7.74 -12.54 -0.06
N ASN A 197 -8.08 -11.89 1.05
CA ASN A 197 -9.47 -11.59 1.42
C ASN A 197 -9.80 -10.10 1.51
N ALA A 198 -8.85 -9.25 1.90
CA ALA A 198 -9.09 -7.81 2.06
C ALA A 198 -9.64 -7.12 0.80
N PRO A 199 -9.23 -7.50 -0.44
CA PRO A 199 -9.85 -6.99 -1.67
C PRO A 199 -11.37 -7.23 -1.74
N GLY A 200 -11.86 -8.37 -1.22
CA GLY A 200 -13.30 -8.67 -1.17
C GLY A 200 -14.10 -7.73 -0.28
N PHE A 201 -13.43 -7.00 0.63
CA PHE A 201 -14.01 -5.96 1.47
C PHE A 201 -13.71 -4.54 0.96
N GLY A 202 -13.07 -4.41 -0.20
CA GLY A 202 -12.70 -3.13 -0.81
C GLY A 202 -11.37 -2.55 -0.31
N PHE A 203 -10.54 -3.34 0.37
CA PHE A 203 -9.22 -2.90 0.83
C PHE A 203 -8.10 -3.32 -0.11
N CYS A 204 -7.10 -2.46 -0.26
CA CYS A 204 -5.90 -2.69 -1.06
C CYS A 204 -4.65 -2.35 -0.25
N GLN A 205 -3.53 -2.99 -0.53
CA GLN A 205 -2.22 -2.65 0.04
C GLN A 205 -1.50 -1.67 -0.92
N PRO A 206 -1.51 -0.35 -0.64
CA PRO A 206 -0.90 0.65 -1.53
C PRO A 206 0.63 0.52 -1.58
N TYR A 207 1.27 0.09 -0.50
CA TYR A 207 2.73 0.00 -0.40
C TYR A 207 3.19 -1.46 -0.48
N SER A 208 3.03 -2.06 -1.67
CA SER A 208 3.57 -3.39 -2.04
C SER A 208 5.10 -3.36 -2.18
N PRO A 209 5.85 -4.44 -2.46
CA PRO A 209 7.27 -4.32 -2.76
C PRO A 209 7.58 -3.30 -3.88
N LYS A 210 8.68 -2.55 -3.74
CA LYS A 210 9.16 -1.68 -4.82
C LYS A 210 9.68 -2.54 -5.98
N GLY A 211 9.47 -2.06 -7.20
CA GLY A 211 9.90 -2.74 -8.43
C GLY A 211 9.56 -1.92 -9.66
N GLU A 212 9.65 -2.54 -10.85
CA GLU A 212 9.35 -1.86 -12.12
C GLU A 212 7.92 -1.28 -12.16
N ALA A 213 6.94 -2.03 -11.63
CA ALA A 213 5.54 -1.60 -11.56
C ALA A 213 5.25 -0.56 -10.47
N ARG A 214 6.14 -0.38 -9.49
CA ARG A 214 6.02 0.60 -8.40
C ARG A 214 7.41 1.10 -7.99
N PRO A 215 8.03 2.00 -8.78
CA PRO A 215 9.42 2.42 -8.56
C PRO A 215 9.56 3.45 -7.43
N TYR A 216 8.49 4.16 -7.09
CA TYR A 216 8.47 5.25 -6.12
C TYR A 216 7.60 4.93 -4.89
N GLY A 217 7.53 5.86 -3.95
CA GLY A 217 6.74 5.79 -2.74
C GLY A 217 7.52 5.28 -1.53
N TYR A 218 6.77 4.95 -0.48
CA TYR A 218 7.31 4.30 0.71
C TYR A 218 7.76 2.88 0.39
N ASN A 219 8.59 2.31 1.25
CA ASN A 219 8.99 0.90 1.18
C ASN A 219 7.77 -0.02 1.37
N GLU A 220 7.95 -1.33 1.27
CA GLU A 220 6.84 -2.26 1.52
C GLU A 220 6.34 -2.11 2.94
N GLU A 221 5.01 -1.98 3.09
CA GLU A 221 4.33 -1.92 4.38
C GLU A 221 3.22 -2.98 4.38
N LYS A 222 3.50 -4.16 4.96
CA LYS A 222 2.56 -5.30 5.02
C LYS A 222 1.32 -5.03 5.90
N TRP A 223 1.41 -4.00 6.73
CA TRP A 223 0.39 -3.57 7.67
C TRP A 223 -0.56 -2.50 7.12
N HIS A 224 -0.21 -1.82 6.03
CA HIS A 224 -0.93 -0.64 5.55
C HIS A 224 -2.02 -1.03 4.54
N TRP A 225 -3.28 -0.78 4.88
CA TRP A 225 -4.43 -1.13 4.04
C TRP A 225 -5.35 0.09 3.82
N SER A 226 -5.77 0.30 2.57
CA SER A 226 -6.55 1.47 2.12
C SER A 226 -7.89 1.05 1.51
N TYR A 227 -8.99 1.68 1.94
CA TYR A 227 -10.34 1.42 1.44
C TYR A 227 -10.59 2.12 0.09
N LEU A 228 -10.55 1.34 -0.99
CA LEU A 228 -10.57 1.82 -2.37
C LEU A 228 -11.81 2.65 -2.75
N PRO A 229 -13.05 2.30 -2.34
CA PRO A 229 -14.24 3.02 -2.79
C PRO A 229 -14.20 4.53 -2.53
N ILE A 230 -13.48 4.98 -1.50
CA ILE A 230 -13.25 6.40 -1.21
C ILE A 230 -11.82 6.84 -1.58
N ALA A 231 -10.84 5.96 -1.42
CA ALA A 231 -9.45 6.33 -1.69
C ALA A 231 -9.17 6.57 -3.19
N LEU A 232 -9.90 5.92 -4.10
CA LEU A 232 -9.77 6.12 -5.54
C LEU A 232 -10.14 7.55 -5.98
N PRO A 233 -11.36 8.08 -5.71
CA PRO A 233 -11.69 9.46 -6.08
C PRO A 233 -10.79 10.49 -5.39
N LEU A 234 -10.34 10.24 -4.15
CA LEU A 234 -9.36 11.10 -3.47
C LEU A 234 -7.98 11.07 -4.12
N THR A 235 -7.54 9.91 -4.62
CA THR A 235 -6.28 9.79 -5.38
C THR A 235 -6.37 10.54 -6.69
N GLN A 236 -7.51 10.48 -7.39
CA GLN A 236 -7.75 11.26 -8.60
C GLN A 236 -7.75 12.76 -8.31
N LEU A 237 -8.44 13.20 -7.27
CA LEU A 237 -8.43 14.59 -6.84
C LEU A 237 -7.01 15.06 -6.46
N ALA A 238 -6.24 14.22 -5.77
CA ALA A 238 -4.85 14.50 -5.43
C ALA A 238 -3.99 14.71 -6.68
N ARG A 239 -4.13 13.85 -7.69
CA ARG A 239 -3.45 14.00 -8.98
C ARG A 239 -3.78 15.33 -9.67
N GLU A 240 -5.04 15.73 -9.63
CA GLU A 240 -5.50 16.96 -10.26
C GLU A 240 -5.06 18.22 -9.51
N LYS A 241 -5.23 18.22 -8.18
CA LYS A 241 -5.21 19.42 -7.35
C LYS A 241 -3.93 19.61 -6.55
N LEU A 242 -3.31 18.55 -6.05
CA LEU A 242 -2.09 18.70 -5.25
C LEU A 242 -0.89 19.06 -6.13
N LYS A 243 -0.04 19.90 -5.57
CA LYS A 243 1.26 20.30 -6.11
C LYS A 243 2.28 20.23 -4.97
N ASP A 244 3.54 19.97 -5.29
CA ASP A 244 4.58 19.85 -4.27
C ASP A 244 4.72 21.13 -3.44
N GLU A 245 4.49 22.30 -4.06
CA GLU A 245 4.52 23.60 -3.40
C GLU A 245 3.42 23.78 -2.33
N MET A 246 2.38 22.95 -2.35
CA MET A 246 1.33 22.97 -1.32
C MET A 246 1.78 22.26 -0.04
N ILE A 247 2.78 21.38 -0.10
CA ILE A 247 3.26 20.60 1.04
C ILE A 247 4.21 21.45 1.89
N GLN A 248 3.61 22.22 2.81
CA GLN A 248 4.29 23.22 3.62
C GLN A 248 3.74 23.34 5.05
N GLY A 249 4.47 24.04 5.92
CA GLY A 249 4.06 24.33 7.31
C GLY A 249 4.70 23.43 8.38
N PHE A 250 5.80 22.74 8.05
CA PHE A 250 6.55 21.85 8.95
C PHE A 250 8.06 21.91 8.64
N LYS A 251 8.92 21.46 9.57
CA LYS A 251 10.38 21.44 9.37
C LYS A 251 10.78 20.53 8.20
N GLY A 252 11.57 21.04 7.27
CA GLY A 252 11.98 20.27 6.08
C GLY A 252 10.99 20.35 4.91
N ALA A 253 9.92 21.14 5.03
CA ALA A 253 8.97 21.34 3.93
C ALA A 253 9.61 21.90 2.65
N GLU A 254 10.71 22.65 2.78
CA GLU A 254 11.46 23.19 1.65
C GLU A 254 11.96 22.10 0.67
N THR A 255 12.07 20.84 1.11
CA THR A 255 12.52 19.74 0.27
C THR A 255 11.39 19.11 -0.55
N ALA A 256 10.11 19.45 -0.30
CA ALA A 256 8.95 18.77 -0.91
C ALA A 256 8.99 18.75 -2.44
N ARG A 257 9.33 19.88 -3.06
CA ARG A 257 9.48 20.02 -4.51
C ARG A 257 10.66 19.24 -5.07
N GLU A 258 11.80 19.27 -4.38
CA GLU A 258 13.01 18.57 -4.82
C GLU A 258 12.81 17.04 -4.80
N VAL A 259 12.12 16.52 -3.77
CA VAL A 259 11.83 15.08 -3.69
C VAL A 259 10.73 14.66 -4.67
N GLY A 260 9.85 15.57 -5.07
CA GLY A 260 8.69 15.29 -5.94
C GLY A 260 7.59 14.57 -5.16
N VAL A 261 7.21 15.09 -4.00
CA VAL A 261 6.38 14.39 -3.00
C VAL A 261 5.03 13.93 -3.53
N VAL A 262 4.35 14.73 -4.36
CA VAL A 262 3.03 14.37 -4.90
C VAL A 262 3.15 13.19 -5.86
N GLU A 263 3.94 13.33 -6.92
CA GLU A 263 4.09 12.28 -7.94
C GLU A 263 4.72 11.02 -7.38
N LYS A 264 5.78 11.16 -6.57
CA LYS A 264 6.56 10.01 -6.10
C LYS A 264 6.01 9.37 -4.83
N TYR A 265 5.27 10.06 -3.97
CA TYR A 265 4.85 9.50 -2.68
C TYR A 265 3.34 9.49 -2.44
N VAL A 266 2.60 10.50 -2.89
CA VAL A 266 1.14 10.47 -2.84
C VAL A 266 0.59 9.50 -3.90
N LEU A 267 1.13 9.59 -5.12
CA LEU A 267 0.71 8.77 -6.27
C LEU A 267 1.60 7.53 -6.49
N GLY A 268 2.71 7.42 -5.76
CA GLY A 268 3.66 6.30 -5.82
C GLY A 268 3.18 5.03 -5.11
N ILE A 269 1.97 4.57 -5.43
CA ILE A 269 1.32 3.40 -4.83
C ILE A 269 1.20 2.25 -5.84
N ASN A 270 0.82 1.08 -5.35
CA ASN A 270 0.52 -0.10 -6.17
C ASN A 270 -0.59 0.23 -7.19
N ALA A 271 -0.35 -0.08 -8.47
CA ALA A 271 -1.27 0.22 -9.57
C ALA A 271 -2.63 -0.48 -9.44
N ILE A 272 -2.72 -1.59 -8.70
CA ILE A 272 -4.02 -2.24 -8.40
C ILE A 272 -4.88 -1.37 -7.47
N CYS A 273 -4.27 -0.42 -6.75
CA CYS A 273 -4.95 0.53 -5.89
C CYS A 273 -5.20 1.91 -6.55
N LEU A 274 -4.97 2.04 -7.87
CA LEU A 274 -5.16 3.26 -8.67
C LEU A 274 -6.37 3.17 -9.60
#